data_AF-A0A0H4A1Z0-F1
#
_entry.id   AF-A0A0H4A1Z0-F1
#
_cell.length_a   1.000
_cell.length_b   1.000
_cell.length_c   1.000
_cell.angle_alpha   90.00
_cell.angle_beta   90.00
_cell.angle_gamma   90.00
#
_symmetry.space_group_name_H-M   'P 1'
#
loop_
_entity.id
_entity.type
_entity.pdbx_description
1 polymer ?
#
loop_
_entity_poly.entity_id
_entity_poly.type
_entity_poly.pdbx_seq_one_letter_code
_entity_poly.pdbx_strand_id
1 'polypeptide(L)'
;MNDPQSLSEEVVFGWYSYLDRVFSLLFFTASITALQFGNLADEIATISILFFCLLGYSLSRNRNLKRHIARLERYKGRVYLFFIMWLKTPVFGLSALFLVAIATGYVTPNTLIDVSFKSWLNFQD
;
A
#
# COMPACT_ATOMS: atom_id res chain seq x y z
N MET A 1 26.55 5.20 -22.61
CA MET A 1 27.10 5.49 -21.26
C MET A 1 25.96 5.36 -20.27
N ASN A 2 26.04 4.41 -19.33
CA ASN A 2 25.03 4.29 -18.27
C ASN A 2 25.36 5.32 -17.18
N ASP A 3 24.61 6.42 -17.15
CA ASP A 3 24.77 7.39 -16.08
C ASP A 3 24.46 6.74 -14.72
N PRO A 4 25.31 6.94 -13.70
CA PRO A 4 25.11 6.36 -12.37
C PRO A 4 23.78 6.81 -11.73
N GLN A 5 23.25 7.93 -12.20
CA GLN A 5 21.93 8.44 -11.87
C GLN A 5 20.81 7.57 -12.46
N SER A 6 20.82 7.28 -13.77
CA SER A 6 19.75 6.52 -14.43
C SER A 6 19.64 5.09 -13.88
N LEU A 7 20.78 4.46 -13.58
CA LEU A 7 20.83 3.15 -12.94
C LEU A 7 20.22 3.17 -11.53
N SER A 8 20.46 4.24 -10.76
CA SER A 8 19.86 4.37 -9.43
C SER A 8 18.35 4.64 -9.53
N GLU A 9 17.90 5.35 -10.57
CA GLU A 9 16.47 5.61 -10.81
C GLU A 9 15.72 4.32 -11.12
N GLU A 10 16.27 3.50 -12.01
CA GLU A 10 15.68 2.21 -12.37
C GLU A 10 15.51 1.31 -11.15
N VAL A 11 16.53 1.21 -10.29
CA VAL A 11 16.48 0.39 -9.06
C VAL A 11 15.45 0.92 -8.07
N VAL A 12 15.41 2.24 -7.82
CA VAL A 12 14.50 2.84 -6.84
C VAL A 12 13.05 2.80 -7.35
N PHE A 13 12.81 3.10 -8.62
CA PHE A 13 11.47 3.06 -9.19
C PHE A 13 10.96 1.64 -9.41
N GLY A 14 11.85 0.70 -9.75
CA GLY A 14 11.55 -0.72 -9.77
C GLY A 14 11.10 -1.21 -8.39
N TRP A 15 11.77 -0.76 -7.34
CA TRP A 15 11.35 -1.04 -5.96
C TRP A 15 9.99 -0.44 -5.60
N TYR A 16 9.71 0.82 -5.97
CA TYR A 16 8.39 1.42 -5.76
C TYR A 16 7.29 0.65 -6.50
N SER A 17 7.52 0.27 -7.75
CA SER A 17 6.57 -0.56 -8.52
C SER A 17 6.35 -1.93 -7.87
N TYR A 18 7.41 -2.54 -7.33
CA TYR A 18 7.30 -3.80 -6.58
C TYR A 18 6.46 -3.63 -5.30
N LEU A 19 6.70 -2.57 -4.53
CA LEU A 19 5.88 -2.24 -3.36
C LEU A 19 4.41 -2.04 -3.78
N ASP A 20 4.16 -1.27 -4.83
CA ASP A 20 2.81 -0.98 -5.32
C ASP A 20 2.06 -2.23 -5.78
N ARG A 21 2.74 -3.26 -6.28
CA ARG A 21 2.06 -4.51 -6.65
C ARG A 21 1.87 -5.44 -5.47
N VAL A 22 2.95 -5.74 -4.76
CA VAL A 22 2.96 -6.79 -3.74
C VAL A 22 2.25 -6.34 -2.49
N PHE A 23 2.59 -5.16 -1.97
CA PHE A 23 1.94 -4.68 -0.75
C PHE A 23 0.49 -4.33 -1.01
N SER A 24 0.13 -3.73 -2.14
CA SER A 24 -1.28 -3.45 -2.41
C SER A 24 -2.14 -4.70 -2.42
N LEU A 25 -1.64 -5.78 -3.02
CA LEU A 25 -2.33 -7.06 -3.01
C LEU A 25 -2.47 -7.58 -1.57
N LEU A 26 -1.40 -7.53 -0.78
CA LEU A 26 -1.44 -7.93 0.63
C LEU A 26 -2.43 -7.11 1.47
N PHE A 27 -2.41 -5.78 1.32
CA PHE A 27 -3.33 -4.87 2.02
C PHE A 27 -4.78 -5.13 1.63
N PHE A 28 -5.07 -5.34 0.33
CA PHE A 28 -6.42 -5.69 -0.12
C PHE A 28 -6.87 -7.05 0.37
N THR A 29 -6.02 -8.08 0.26
CA THR A 29 -6.36 -9.41 0.76
C THR A 29 -6.63 -9.38 2.26
N ALA A 30 -5.78 -8.72 3.04
CA ALA A 30 -6.01 -8.55 4.47
C ALA A 30 -7.30 -7.79 4.78
N SER A 31 -7.63 -6.76 3.99
CA SER A 31 -8.86 -5.99 4.15
C SER A 31 -10.11 -6.85 3.92
N ILE A 32 -10.13 -7.61 2.81
CA ILE A 32 -11.23 -8.50 2.46
C ILE A 32 -11.36 -9.59 3.53
N THR A 33 -10.24 -10.20 3.92
CA THR A 33 -10.22 -11.23 4.96
C THR A 33 -10.72 -10.68 6.29
N ALA A 34 -10.31 -9.48 6.71
CA ALA A 34 -10.79 -8.85 7.94
C ALA A 34 -12.32 -8.69 7.94
N LEU A 35 -12.89 -8.18 6.84
CA LEU A 35 -14.34 -7.97 6.72
C LEU A 35 -15.16 -9.27 6.82
N GLN A 36 -14.58 -10.42 6.48
CA GLN A 36 -15.27 -11.71 6.61
C GLN A 36 -15.55 -12.09 8.07
N PHE A 37 -14.83 -11.51 9.04
CA PHE A 37 -14.97 -11.84 10.46
C PHE A 37 -16.00 -10.98 11.20
N GLY A 38 -16.78 -10.16 10.50
CA GLY A 38 -17.92 -9.45 11.09
C GLY A 38 -17.50 -8.56 12.26
N ASN A 39 -17.89 -8.95 13.47
CA ASN A 39 -17.63 -8.22 14.72
C ASN A 39 -16.15 -8.15 15.13
N LEU A 40 -15.27 -8.93 14.51
CA LEU A 40 -13.82 -8.92 14.78
C LEU A 40 -13.00 -8.30 13.63
N ALA A 41 -13.67 -7.66 12.66
CA ALA A 41 -13.02 -7.12 11.48
C ALA A 41 -11.97 -6.06 11.84
N ASP A 42 -12.31 -5.18 12.78
CA ASP A 42 -11.53 -4.03 13.22
C ASP A 42 -10.23 -4.49 13.91
N GLU A 43 -10.31 -5.49 14.79
CA GLU A 43 -9.17 -6.08 15.48
C GLU A 43 -8.24 -6.81 14.52
N ILE A 44 -8.81 -7.61 13.61
CA ILE A 44 -8.01 -8.36 12.62
C ILE A 44 -7.31 -7.41 11.64
N ALA A 45 -7.99 -6.35 11.21
CA ALA A 45 -7.39 -5.31 10.39
C ALA A 45 -6.26 -4.59 11.15
N THR A 46 -6.44 -4.29 12.44
CA THR A 46 -5.41 -3.67 13.29
C THR A 46 -4.17 -4.56 13.42
N ILE A 47 -4.36 -5.87 13.69
CA ILE A 47 -3.25 -6.84 13.75
C ILE A 47 -2.53 -6.93 12.39
N SER A 48 -3.29 -6.92 11.30
CA SER A 48 -2.73 -6.96 9.94
C SER A 48 -1.88 -5.72 9.64
N ILE A 49 -2.33 -4.52 10.04
CA ILE A 49 -1.54 -3.28 9.92
C ILE A 49 -0.23 -3.39 10.71
N LEU A 50 -0.28 -3.85 11.96
CA LEU A 50 0.93 -4.03 12.79
C LEU A 50 1.91 -4.99 12.11
N PHE A 51 1.42 -6.11 11.58
CA PHE A 51 2.24 -7.06 10.83
C PHE A 51 2.87 -6.40 9.58
N PHE A 52 2.11 -5.63 8.79
CA PHE A 52 2.65 -4.95 7.61
C PHE A 52 3.64 -3.84 7.95
N CYS A 53 3.47 -3.14 9.08
CA CYS A 53 4.47 -2.19 9.57
C CYS A 53 5.80 -2.89 9.89
N LEU A 54 5.76 -4.04 10.57
CA LEU A 54 6.95 -4.84 10.86
C LEU A 54 7.61 -5.39 9.58
N LEU A 55 6.80 -5.87 8.64
CA LEU A 55 7.27 -6.36 7.35
C LEU A 55 7.94 -5.23 6.53
N GLY A 56 7.29 -4.07 6.47
CA GLY A 56 7.81 -2.87 5.81
C GLY A 56 9.12 -2.40 6.43
N TYR A 57 9.22 -2.41 7.77
CA TYR A 57 10.45 -2.10 8.48
C TYR A 57 11.58 -3.08 8.11
N SER A 58 11.29 -4.38 8.08
CA SER A 58 12.25 -5.42 7.70
C SER A 58 12.80 -5.21 6.29
N LEU A 59 11.92 -4.99 5.31
CA LEU A 59 12.31 -4.78 3.91
C LEU A 59 13.05 -3.44 3.69
N SER A 60 12.66 -2.39 4.42
CA SER A 60 13.33 -1.09 4.36
C SER A 60 14.80 -1.17 4.78
N ARG A 61 15.19 -2.21 5.52
CA ARG A 61 16.57 -2.41 6.00
C ARG A 61 17.53 -2.88 4.90
N ASN A 62 17.05 -3.09 3.67
CA ASN A 62 17.89 -3.44 2.53
C ASN A 62 18.95 -2.35 2.25
N ARG A 63 20.21 -2.65 2.59
CA ARG A 63 21.35 -1.72 2.49
C ARG A 63 21.59 -1.25 1.05
N ASN A 64 21.31 -2.06 0.05
CA ASN A 64 21.54 -1.69 -1.36
C ASN A 64 20.53 -0.63 -1.80
N LEU A 65 19.26 -0.79 -1.47
CA LEU A 65 18.22 0.19 -1.76
C LEU A 65 18.52 1.55 -1.12
N LYS A 66 18.91 1.55 0.17
CA LYS A 66 19.28 2.79 0.88
C LYS A 66 20.41 3.55 0.19
N ARG A 67 21.39 2.84 -0.37
CA ARG A 67 22.50 3.48 -1.13
C ARG A 67 22.00 4.15 -2.41
N HIS A 68 21.11 3.49 -3.16
CA HIS A 68 20.55 4.07 -4.39
C HIS A 68 19.63 5.26 -4.10
N ILE A 69 18.78 5.17 -3.07
CA ILE A 69 17.94 6.30 -2.61
C ILE A 69 18.81 7.48 -2.20
N ALA A 70 19.84 7.26 -1.37
CA ALA A 70 20.71 8.33 -0.90
C ALA A 70 21.52 8.99 -2.05
N ARG A 71 21.87 8.24 -3.10
CA ARG A 71 22.46 8.84 -4.31
C ARG A 71 21.44 9.69 -5.05
N LEU A 72 20.24 9.17 -5.27
CA LEU A 72 19.19 9.90 -5.97
C LEU A 72 18.77 11.19 -5.25
N GLU A 73 18.76 11.14 -3.92
CA GLU A 73 18.45 12.29 -3.08
C GLU A 73 19.47 13.42 -3.27
N ARG A 74 20.75 13.09 -3.51
CA ARG A 74 21.79 14.10 -3.84
C ARG A 74 21.62 14.69 -5.24
N TYR A 75 21.11 13.91 -6.20
CA TYR A 75 20.96 14.36 -7.59
C TYR A 75 19.67 15.16 -7.82
N LYS A 76 18.54 14.69 -7.29
CA LYS A 76 17.20 15.25 -7.56
C LYS A 76 16.52 15.88 -6.34
N GLY A 77 17.11 15.73 -5.16
CA GLY A 77 16.55 16.23 -3.91
C GLY A 77 15.51 15.30 -3.30
N ARG A 78 15.32 15.47 -1.99
CA ARG A 78 14.40 14.67 -1.17
C ARG A 78 12.93 14.88 -1.53
N VAL A 79 12.56 16.12 -1.84
CA VAL A 79 11.18 16.50 -2.18
C VAL A 79 10.73 15.80 -3.45
N TYR A 80 11.59 15.76 -4.48
CA TYR A 80 11.32 15.02 -5.71
C TYR A 80 11.07 13.53 -5.45
N LEU A 81 11.91 12.91 -4.63
CA LEU A 81 11.76 11.50 -4.26
C LEU A 81 10.46 11.21 -3.51
N PHE A 82 10.02 12.15 -2.66
CA PHE A 82 8.74 12.02 -1.96
C PHE A 82 7.57 12.04 -2.94
N PHE A 83 7.52 13.00 -3.86
CA PHE A 83 6.45 13.07 -4.85
C PHE A 83 6.43 11.87 -5.80
N ILE A 84 7.60 11.42 -6.25
CA ILE A 84 7.65 10.30 -7.20
C ILE A 84 7.29 8.97 -6.54
N MET A 85 7.55 8.81 -5.24
CA MET A 85 7.07 7.66 -4.47
C MET A 85 5.55 7.60 -4.56
N TRP A 86 4.84 8.67 -4.19
CA TRP A 86 3.37 8.72 -4.26
C TRP A 86 2.83 8.49 -5.67
N LEU A 87 3.48 9.05 -6.69
CA LEU A 87 3.07 8.88 -8.09
C LEU A 87 3.30 7.44 -8.60
N LYS A 88 4.29 6.73 -8.06
CA LYS A 88 4.63 5.35 -8.43
C LYS A 88 3.93 4.30 -7.56
N THR A 89 3.40 4.69 -6.40
CA THR A 89 2.70 3.80 -5.47
C THR A 89 1.25 4.23 -5.17
N PRO A 90 0.42 4.58 -6.16
CA PRO A 90 -0.93 5.08 -5.90
C PRO A 90 -1.86 3.99 -5.37
N VAL A 91 -1.72 2.75 -5.87
CA VAL A 91 -2.57 1.62 -5.46
C VAL A 91 -2.23 1.21 -4.03
N PHE A 92 -0.95 1.26 -3.66
CA PHE A 92 -0.50 1.01 -2.30
C PHE A 92 -1.15 1.98 -1.33
N GLY A 93 -1.13 3.29 -1.65
CA GLY A 93 -1.79 4.30 -0.82
C GLY A 93 -3.28 4.01 -0.62
N LEU A 94 -4.00 3.71 -1.70
CA LEU A 94 -5.43 3.39 -1.64
C LEU A 94 -5.71 2.13 -0.81
N SER A 95 -4.96 1.06 -1.03
CA SER A 95 -5.11 -0.21 -0.29
C SER A 95 -4.80 -0.06 1.20
N ALA A 96 -3.78 0.72 1.55
CA ALA A 96 -3.41 0.98 2.93
C ALA A 96 -4.48 1.83 3.62
N LEU A 97 -4.98 2.87 2.96
CA LEU A 97 -6.10 3.67 3.46
C LEU A 97 -7.35 2.82 3.68
N PHE A 98 -7.65 1.89 2.78
CA PHE A 98 -8.79 0.99 2.92
C PHE A 98 -8.66 0.06 4.14
N LEU A 99 -7.49 -0.55 4.34
CA LEU A 99 -7.24 -1.37 5.53
C LEU A 99 -7.31 -0.54 6.82
N VAL A 100 -6.77 0.68 6.80
CA VAL A 100 -6.85 1.61 7.93
C VAL A 100 -8.30 1.98 8.23
N ALA A 101 -9.12 2.24 7.21
CA ALA A 101 -10.53 2.56 7.38
C ALA A 101 -11.30 1.42 8.07
N ILE A 102 -10.98 0.16 7.73
CA ILE A 102 -11.53 -1.03 8.42
C ILE A 102 -11.02 -1.09 9.86
N ALA A 103 -9.72 -0.93 10.09
CA ALA A 103 -9.14 -0.97 11.44
C ALA A 103 -9.69 0.11 12.38
N THR A 104 -10.08 1.26 11.84
CA THR A 104 -10.72 2.35 12.60
C THR A 104 -12.23 2.18 12.80
N GLY A 105 -12.84 1.11 12.26
CA GLY A 105 -14.28 0.86 12.34
C GLY A 105 -15.14 1.76 11.44
N TYR A 106 -14.53 2.61 10.60
CA TYR A 106 -15.27 3.43 9.62
C TYR A 106 -15.86 2.58 8.51
N VAL A 107 -15.18 1.49 8.12
CA VAL A 107 -15.65 0.53 7.11
C VAL A 107 -15.89 -0.81 7.79
N THR A 108 -17.16 -1.12 8.03
CA THR A 108 -17.61 -2.41 8.54
C THR A 108 -18.52 -3.09 7.52
N PRO A 109 -18.79 -4.40 7.65
CA PRO A 109 -19.72 -5.10 6.77
C PRO A 109 -21.09 -4.41 6.69
N ASN A 110 -21.56 -3.81 7.79
CA ASN A 110 -22.82 -3.08 7.84
C ASN A 110 -22.83 -1.80 7.00
N THR A 111 -21.69 -1.10 6.92
CA THR A 111 -21.55 0.10 6.06
C THR A 111 -21.46 -0.22 4.57
N LEU A 112 -21.23 -1.48 4.21
CA LEU A 112 -21.02 -1.94 2.83
C LEU A 112 -22.25 -2.60 2.21
N ILE A 113 -23.36 -2.74 2.95
CA ILE A 113 -24.56 -3.50 2.53
C ILE A 113 -25.14 -3.00 1.20
N ASP A 114 -25.15 -1.68 0.96
CA ASP A 114 -25.72 -1.07 -0.25
C ASP A 114 -24.67 -0.73 -1.33
N VAL A 115 -23.41 -1.12 -1.13
CA VAL A 115 -22.30 -0.83 -2.06
C VAL A 115 -22.18 -1.91 -3.15
N SER A 116 -23.06 -2.92 -3.13
CA SER A 116 -23.04 -3.99 -4.14
C SER A 116 -23.55 -3.52 -5.51
N PHE A 117 -22.98 -4.05 -6.58
CA PHE A 117 -23.49 -3.84 -7.94
C PHE A 117 -24.95 -4.29 -8.09
N LYS A 118 -25.42 -5.25 -7.29
CA LYS A 118 -26.83 -5.67 -7.25
C LYS A 118 -27.74 -4.52 -6.81
N SER A 119 -27.36 -3.83 -5.73
CA SER A 119 -28.08 -2.66 -5.23
C SER A 119 -28.05 -1.52 -6.25
N TRP A 120 -26.90 -1.30 -6.89
CA TRP A 120 -26.73 -0.21 -7.87
C TRP A 120 -27.50 -0.41 -9.18
N LEU A 121 -27.64 -1.65 -9.64
CA LEU A 121 -28.32 -1.99 -10.87
C LEU A 121 -29.82 -2.28 -10.67
N ASN A 122 -30.36 -2.12 -9.45
CA ASN A 122 -31.76 -2.42 -9.10
C ASN A 122 -32.22 -3.79 -9.60
N PHE A 123 -31.35 -4.82 -9.52
CA PHE A 123 -31.80 -6.19 -9.72
C PHE A 123 -32.70 -6.57 -8.53
N GLN A 124 -34.00 -6.34 -8.70
CA GLN A 124 -35.06 -6.91 -7.87
C GLN A 124 -35.11 -8.41 -8.18
N ASP A 125 -34.95 -9.23 -7.15
CA ASP A 125 -35.35 -10.64 -7.21
C ASP A 125 -36.89 -10.75 -7.22
#